data_AF-A0A975M6Z7-F1
#
_entry.id   AF-A0A975M6Z7-F1
#
_cell.length_a   1.000
_cell.length_b   1.000
_cell.length_c   1.000
_cell.angle_alpha   90.00
_cell.angle_beta   90.00
_cell.angle_gamma   90.00
#
_symmetry.space_group_name_H-M   'P 1'
#
loop_
_entity.id
_entity.type
_entity.pdbx_description
1 polymer ?
#
loop_
_entity_poly.entity_id
_entity_poly.type
_entity_poly.pdbx_seq_one_letter_code
_entity_poly.pdbx_strand_id
1 'polypeptide(L)'
;MGGSGAEAYRKRLEQAARLKAAGAPEHAGYKLPEGLGPAQKELEEKRRKVSAADKADYLIRDAMNRGEFNNLQYAGKPIPGLDDPDPDWWIKRLIKRENITGLGPPALQLRVEDAELETRLDRLPSERQVREAVEDFNARVIEARRQLLGGPPVVTKTRDSEAEVRGWRQRRGLPDTPGLPDTPVAKERRGGGTEHVPSGATSGWAARLRRWLHPGR
;
A
#
# COMPACT_ATOMS: atom_id res chain seq x y z
N MET A 1 -38.60 -51.89 -3.44
CA MET A 1 -38.06 -50.76 -4.23
C MET A 1 -37.64 -49.65 -3.27
N GLY A 2 -36.34 -49.48 -2.96
CA GLY A 2 -35.91 -48.55 -1.89
C GLY A 2 -34.48 -48.01 -1.97
N GLY A 3 -33.78 -48.14 -3.12
CA GLY A 3 -32.38 -47.71 -3.28
C GLY A 3 -32.18 -46.31 -3.89
N SER A 4 -33.20 -45.76 -4.58
CA SER A 4 -33.08 -44.55 -5.40
C SER A 4 -32.83 -43.27 -4.57
N GLY A 5 -33.40 -43.16 -3.37
CA GLY A 5 -33.27 -41.98 -2.52
C GLY A 5 -31.87 -41.79 -1.93
N ALA A 6 -31.21 -42.88 -1.53
CA ALA A 6 -29.88 -42.84 -0.93
C ALA A 6 -28.78 -42.49 -1.96
N GLU A 7 -28.91 -42.99 -3.20
CA GLU A 7 -28.01 -42.62 -4.30
C GLU A 7 -28.22 -41.18 -4.75
N ALA A 8 -29.46 -40.70 -4.82
CA ALA A 8 -29.76 -39.31 -5.11
C ALA A 8 -29.18 -38.37 -4.04
N TYR A 9 -29.22 -38.78 -2.76
CA TYR A 9 -28.63 -38.04 -1.66
C TYR A 9 -27.10 -37.96 -1.75
N ARG A 10 -26.44 -39.10 -2.04
CA ARG A 10 -24.98 -39.16 -2.26
C ARG A 10 -24.53 -38.29 -3.43
N LYS A 11 -25.22 -38.38 -4.59
CA LYS A 11 -24.92 -37.55 -5.77
C LYS A 11 -25.08 -36.05 -5.49
N ARG A 12 -26.05 -35.65 -4.66
CA ARG A 12 -26.24 -34.24 -4.24
C ARG A 12 -25.12 -33.75 -3.33
N LEU A 13 -24.64 -34.59 -2.42
CA LEU A 13 -23.48 -34.28 -1.58
C LEU A 13 -22.19 -34.14 -2.40
N GLU A 14 -21.99 -35.03 -3.38
CA GLU A 14 -20.84 -34.95 -4.30
C GLU A 14 -20.86 -33.67 -5.15
N GLN A 15 -22.03 -33.28 -5.67
CA GLN A 15 -22.15 -32.01 -6.40
C GLN A 15 -21.91 -30.80 -5.50
N ALA A 16 -22.44 -30.79 -4.27
CA ALA A 16 -22.20 -29.71 -3.32
C ALA A 16 -20.71 -29.60 -2.94
N ALA A 17 -20.02 -30.73 -2.76
CA ALA A 17 -18.58 -30.76 -2.52
C ALA A 17 -17.79 -30.21 -3.73
N ARG A 18 -18.20 -30.56 -4.95
CA ARG A 18 -17.60 -30.05 -6.20
C ARG A 18 -17.75 -28.53 -6.35
N LEU A 19 -18.94 -27.99 -6.08
CA LEU A 19 -19.20 -26.54 -6.18
C LEU A 19 -18.43 -25.73 -5.13
N LYS A 20 -18.28 -26.29 -3.92
CA LYS A 20 -17.46 -25.70 -2.86
C LYS A 20 -15.97 -25.71 -3.21
N ALA A 21 -15.47 -26.81 -3.80
CA ALA A 21 -14.11 -26.90 -4.30
C ALA A 21 -13.84 -25.97 -5.49
N ALA A 22 -14.87 -25.68 -6.30
CA ALA A 22 -14.81 -24.73 -7.41
C ALA A 22 -14.82 -23.25 -6.99
N GLY A 23 -14.92 -22.93 -5.69
CA GLY A 23 -14.82 -21.55 -5.20
C GLY A 23 -15.96 -20.64 -5.65
N ALA A 24 -17.14 -21.18 -5.98
CA ALA A 24 -18.28 -20.39 -6.42
C ALA A 24 -18.70 -19.40 -5.31
N PRO A 25 -18.58 -18.08 -5.51
CA PRO A 25 -18.96 -17.08 -4.52
C PRO A 25 -20.48 -17.14 -4.29
N GLU A 26 -20.90 -16.88 -3.05
CA GLU A 26 -22.25 -17.04 -2.47
C GLU A 26 -23.42 -16.25 -3.14
N HIS A 27 -23.34 -15.88 -4.43
CA HIS A 27 -24.33 -15.03 -5.10
C HIS A 27 -25.12 -15.75 -6.19
N ALA A 28 -25.67 -16.91 -5.90
CA ALA A 28 -26.54 -17.62 -6.84
C ALA A 28 -27.72 -18.33 -6.18
N GLY A 29 -28.42 -17.70 -5.22
CA GLY A 29 -29.75 -18.16 -4.77
C GLY A 29 -29.87 -19.62 -4.28
N TYR A 30 -28.75 -20.31 -4.05
CA TYR A 30 -28.73 -21.70 -3.63
C TYR A 30 -29.08 -21.78 -2.16
N LYS A 31 -30.29 -22.27 -1.88
CA LYS A 31 -30.70 -22.65 -0.52
C LYS A 31 -29.91 -23.92 -0.17
N LEU A 32 -29.08 -23.86 0.86
CA LEU A 32 -28.41 -25.05 1.38
C LEU A 32 -29.45 -26.14 1.70
N PRO A 33 -29.13 -27.44 1.53
CA PRO A 33 -30.07 -28.51 1.83
C PRO A 33 -30.57 -28.42 3.28
N GLU A 34 -31.89 -28.60 3.49
CA GLU A 34 -32.49 -28.62 4.83
C GLU A 34 -31.79 -29.69 5.69
N GLY A 35 -31.21 -29.25 6.82
CA GLY A 35 -30.43 -30.09 7.75
C GLY A 35 -28.93 -29.76 7.86
N LEU A 36 -28.33 -29.08 6.87
CA LEU A 36 -26.92 -28.64 6.93
C LEU A 36 -26.73 -27.26 7.61
N GLY A 37 -27.78 -26.43 7.62
CA GLY A 37 -27.78 -25.13 8.28
C GLY A 37 -27.41 -25.17 9.78
N PRO A 38 -28.01 -26.04 10.62
CA PRO A 38 -27.67 -26.08 12.05
C PRO A 38 -26.21 -26.52 12.30
N ALA A 39 -25.73 -27.55 11.58
CA ALA A 39 -24.36 -28.04 11.71
C ALA A 39 -23.31 -27.00 11.28
N GLN A 40 -23.60 -26.21 10.24
CA GLN A 40 -22.72 -25.12 9.81
C GLN A 40 -22.71 -23.95 10.80
N LYS A 41 -23.88 -23.55 11.31
CA LYS A 41 -23.97 -22.52 12.35
C LYS A 41 -23.20 -22.93 13.61
N GLU A 42 -23.34 -24.19 14.03
CA GLU A 42 -22.59 -24.73 15.15
C GLU A 42 -21.07 -24.71 14.89
N LEU A 43 -20.63 -25.04 13.67
CA LEU A 43 -19.21 -24.94 13.28
C LEU A 43 -18.72 -23.49 13.26
N GLU A 44 -19.52 -22.55 12.75
CA GLU A 44 -19.18 -21.13 12.75
C GLU A 44 -19.09 -20.57 14.17
N GLU A 45 -20.02 -20.92 15.04
CA GLU A 45 -20.00 -20.57 16.46
C GLU A 45 -18.76 -21.14 17.14
N LYS A 46 -18.41 -22.40 16.88
CA LYS A 46 -17.18 -23.01 17.38
C LYS A 46 -15.94 -22.26 16.85
N ARG A 47 -15.90 -21.90 15.57
CA ARG A 47 -14.77 -21.14 14.97
C ARG A 47 -14.65 -19.72 15.53
N ARG A 48 -15.77 -19.07 15.86
CA ARG A 48 -15.82 -17.74 16.49
C ARG A 48 -15.33 -17.77 17.94
N LYS A 49 -15.58 -18.89 18.65
CA LYS A 49 -15.10 -19.09 20.02
C LYS A 49 -13.58 -19.27 20.11
N VAL A 50 -12.91 -19.66 19.02
CA VAL A 50 -11.45 -19.79 18.99
C VAL A 50 -10.82 -18.47 18.54
N SER A 51 -10.15 -17.78 19.47
CA SER A 51 -9.46 -16.53 19.17
C SER A 51 -8.22 -16.75 18.31
N ALA A 52 -7.66 -15.66 17.75
CA ALA A 52 -6.39 -15.74 17.04
C ALA A 52 -5.23 -16.15 17.97
N ALA A 53 -5.27 -15.72 19.24
CA ALA A 53 -4.30 -16.11 20.25
C ALA A 53 -4.35 -17.62 20.54
N ASP A 54 -5.54 -18.19 20.70
CA ASP A 54 -5.70 -19.64 20.94
C ASP A 54 -5.14 -20.48 19.78
N LYS A 55 -5.33 -20.00 18.54
CA LYS A 55 -4.75 -20.65 17.35
C LYS A 55 -3.23 -20.54 17.36
N ALA A 56 -2.68 -19.37 17.66
CA ALA A 56 -1.24 -19.17 17.74
C ALA A 56 -0.61 -20.09 18.80
N ASP A 57 -1.21 -20.16 19.98
CA ASP A 57 -0.74 -21.02 21.06
C ASP A 57 -0.76 -22.51 20.69
N TYR A 58 -1.83 -22.96 20.02
CA TYR A 58 -1.92 -24.34 19.52
C TYR A 58 -0.80 -24.63 18.51
N LEU A 59 -0.58 -23.72 17.55
CA LEU A 59 0.47 -23.88 16.53
C LEU A 59 1.87 -23.89 17.15
N ILE A 60 2.14 -23.03 18.14
CA ILE A 60 3.40 -23.00 18.87
C ILE A 60 3.62 -24.33 19.60
N ARG A 61 2.60 -24.84 20.31
CA ARG A 61 2.67 -26.14 21.02
C ARG A 61 2.90 -27.30 20.07
N ASP A 62 2.17 -27.36 18.96
CA ASP A 62 2.34 -28.40 17.94
C ASP A 62 3.76 -28.35 17.32
N ALA A 63 4.27 -27.16 16.98
CA ALA A 63 5.62 -26.98 16.46
C ALA A 63 6.71 -27.35 17.48
N MET A 64 6.50 -27.05 18.77
CA MET A 64 7.38 -27.52 19.85
C MET A 64 7.40 -29.05 19.93
N ASN A 65 6.24 -29.72 19.88
CA ASN A 65 6.15 -31.19 19.91
C ASN A 65 6.84 -31.86 18.71
N ARG A 66 6.79 -31.21 17.54
CA ARG A 66 7.50 -31.66 16.33
C ARG A 66 8.99 -31.39 16.37
N GLY A 67 9.48 -30.65 17.37
CA GLY A 67 10.88 -30.30 17.51
C GLY A 67 11.36 -29.24 16.52
N GLU A 68 10.47 -28.45 15.92
CA GLU A 68 10.84 -27.39 14.96
C GLU A 68 11.74 -26.31 15.61
N PHE A 69 11.71 -26.19 16.94
CA PHE A 69 12.56 -25.29 17.72
C PHE A 69 13.88 -25.92 18.22
N ASN A 70 14.16 -27.21 17.95
CA ASN A 70 15.33 -27.91 18.51
C ASN A 70 16.66 -27.50 17.85
N ASN A 71 16.64 -26.88 16.66
CA ASN A 71 17.84 -26.48 15.92
C ASN A 71 17.80 -25.01 15.49
N LEU A 72 17.42 -24.12 16.41
CA LEU A 72 17.50 -22.68 16.12
C LEU A 72 18.96 -22.25 16.02
N GLN A 73 19.23 -21.36 15.06
CA GLN A 73 20.57 -20.89 14.72
C GLN A 73 21.37 -20.35 15.92
N TYR A 74 20.66 -19.79 16.92
CA TYR A 74 21.24 -19.24 18.16
C TYR A 74 20.73 -19.95 19.43
N ALA A 75 20.18 -21.16 19.33
CA ALA A 75 19.78 -21.93 20.52
C ALA A 75 20.97 -22.10 21.48
N GLY A 76 20.82 -21.62 22.72
CA GLY A 76 21.86 -21.70 23.76
C GLY A 76 23.11 -20.84 23.51
N LYS A 77 23.17 -20.06 22.42
CA LYS A 77 24.28 -19.14 22.12
C LYS A 77 23.91 -17.72 22.54
N PRO A 78 24.88 -16.89 22.96
CA PRO A 78 24.61 -15.49 23.22
C PRO A 78 24.08 -14.81 21.96
N ILE A 79 23.09 -13.95 22.10
CA ILE A 79 22.56 -13.15 21.00
C ILE A 79 23.64 -12.13 20.62
N PRO A 80 24.12 -12.10 19.37
CA PRO A 80 25.17 -11.16 18.98
C PRO A 80 24.72 -9.71 19.20
N GLY A 81 25.51 -8.89 19.87
CA GLY A 81 25.23 -7.46 20.11
C GLY A 81 24.21 -7.17 21.20
N LEU A 82 23.90 -8.14 22.07
CA LEU A 82 23.06 -7.95 23.27
C LEU A 82 23.79 -7.16 24.38
N ASP A 83 25.11 -7.09 24.29
CA ASP A 83 26.03 -6.35 25.17
C ASP A 83 26.11 -4.85 24.85
N ASP A 84 25.37 -4.37 23.85
CA ASP A 84 25.29 -2.95 23.52
C ASP A 84 24.60 -2.18 24.66
N PRO A 85 25.24 -1.15 25.25
CA PRO A 85 24.66 -0.35 26.32
C PRO A 85 23.47 0.51 25.88
N ASP A 86 23.21 0.62 24.58
CA ASP A 86 22.09 1.38 24.02
C ASP A 86 20.75 0.64 24.21
N PRO A 87 19.74 1.21 24.91
CA PRO A 87 18.43 0.57 25.06
C PRO A 87 17.71 0.28 23.72
N ASP A 88 18.03 1.03 22.66
CA ASP A 88 17.42 0.91 21.33
C ASP A 88 18.22 0.01 20.37
N TRP A 89 19.21 -0.74 20.86
CA TRP A 89 20.10 -1.58 20.04
C TRP A 89 19.32 -2.52 19.09
N TRP A 90 18.24 -3.11 19.59
CA TRP A 90 17.41 -4.05 18.84
C TRP A 90 16.58 -3.36 17.75
N ILE A 91 16.11 -2.12 17.99
CA ILE A 91 15.38 -1.31 17.00
C ILE A 91 16.32 -0.94 15.86
N LYS A 92 17.51 -0.42 16.19
CA LYS A 92 18.53 -0.06 15.18
C LYS A 92 18.93 -1.27 14.35
N ARG A 93 19.08 -2.44 14.97
CA ARG A 93 19.35 -3.70 14.28
C ARG A 93 18.20 -4.13 13.36
N LEU A 94 16.95 -3.99 13.81
CA LEU A 94 15.77 -4.31 13.00
C LEU A 94 15.67 -3.39 11.78
N ILE A 95 15.82 -2.08 11.98
CA ILE A 95 15.84 -1.08 10.90
C ILE A 95 16.92 -1.44 9.86
N LYS A 96 18.13 -1.79 10.32
CA LYS A 96 19.23 -2.18 9.43
C LYS A 96 18.96 -3.51 8.71
N ARG A 97 18.42 -4.52 9.39
CA ARG A 97 18.16 -5.86 8.85
C ARG A 97 17.06 -5.85 7.79
N GLU A 98 15.96 -5.15 8.08
CA GLU A 98 14.78 -5.07 7.20
C GLU A 98 14.91 -3.91 6.19
N ASN A 99 16.04 -3.19 6.20
CA ASN A 99 16.29 -2.00 5.39
C ASN A 99 15.11 -1.00 5.45
N ILE A 100 14.64 -0.71 6.65
CA ILE A 100 13.47 0.16 6.84
C ILE A 100 13.86 1.60 6.54
N THR A 101 13.30 2.14 5.46
CA THR A 101 13.50 3.53 5.03
C THR A 101 12.33 4.42 5.47
N GLY A 102 12.52 5.74 5.49
CA GLY A 102 11.45 6.69 5.80
C GLY A 102 11.12 6.83 7.29
N LEU A 103 11.95 6.27 8.16
CA LEU A 103 11.91 6.47 9.62
C LEU A 103 12.97 7.50 10.02
N GLY A 104 12.64 8.77 9.91
CA GLY A 104 13.55 9.83 10.31
C GLY A 104 12.86 11.19 10.42
N PRO A 105 13.49 12.18 11.06
CA PRO A 105 13.01 13.56 11.01
C PRO A 105 12.80 14.02 9.56
N PRO A 106 11.75 14.82 9.26
CA PRO A 106 11.47 15.27 7.90
C PRO A 106 12.68 15.90 7.19
N ALA A 107 13.53 16.62 7.94
CA ALA A 107 14.76 17.21 7.44
C ALA A 107 15.74 16.19 6.83
N LEU A 108 15.88 15.00 7.43
CA LEU A 108 16.76 13.95 6.93
C LEU A 108 16.12 13.21 5.75
N GLN A 109 14.81 12.94 5.83
CA GLN A 109 14.08 12.29 4.73
C GLN A 109 14.17 13.12 3.45
N LEU A 110 13.98 14.44 3.53
CA LEU A 110 14.10 15.33 2.38
C LEU A 110 15.50 15.33 1.76
N ARG A 111 16.57 15.07 2.53
CA ARG A 111 17.93 14.97 1.99
C ARG A 111 18.13 13.67 1.21
N VAL A 112 17.58 12.57 1.71
CA VAL A 112 17.60 11.28 1.00
C VAL A 112 16.78 11.40 -0.28
N GLU A 113 15.58 11.98 -0.20
CA GLU A 113 14.74 12.20 -1.36
C GLU A 113 15.38 13.14 -2.39
N ASP A 114 16.06 14.21 -1.97
CA ASP A 114 16.80 15.11 -2.87
C ASP A 114 17.93 14.38 -3.62
N ALA A 115 18.63 13.46 -2.94
CA ALA A 115 19.67 12.64 -3.55
C ALA A 115 19.11 11.62 -4.55
N GLU A 116 17.90 11.10 -4.30
CA GLU A 116 17.22 10.12 -5.16
C GLU A 116 16.31 10.75 -6.22
N LEU A 117 16.12 12.08 -6.18
CA LEU A 117 15.10 12.78 -6.96
C LEU A 117 15.27 12.56 -8.47
N GLU A 118 16.48 12.71 -8.99
CA GLU A 118 16.76 12.52 -10.43
C GLU A 118 16.36 11.11 -10.89
N THR A 119 16.78 10.08 -10.15
CA THR A 119 16.42 8.68 -10.46
C THR A 119 14.90 8.46 -10.39
N ARG A 120 14.21 9.15 -9.48
CA ARG A 120 12.75 9.10 -9.37
C ARG A 120 12.09 9.77 -10.56
N LEU A 121 12.55 10.94 -10.98
CA LEU A 121 12.02 11.68 -12.12
C LEU A 121 12.20 10.88 -13.42
N ASP A 122 13.32 10.18 -13.58
CA ASP A 122 13.59 9.36 -14.77
C ASP A 122 12.59 8.22 -14.98
N ARG A 123 11.97 7.74 -13.89
CA ARG A 123 10.91 6.71 -13.96
C ARG A 123 9.55 7.28 -14.37
N LEU A 124 9.35 8.60 -14.30
CA LEU A 124 8.08 9.22 -14.66
C LEU A 124 7.91 9.30 -16.18
N PRO A 125 6.73 8.95 -16.71
CA PRO A 125 6.50 8.89 -18.15
C PRO A 125 6.16 10.24 -18.80
N SER A 126 5.83 11.29 -18.04
CA SER A 126 5.39 12.58 -18.60
C SER A 126 5.99 13.79 -17.87
N GLU A 127 6.16 14.88 -18.62
CA GLU A 127 6.67 16.16 -18.09
C GLU A 127 5.77 16.78 -17.04
N ARG A 128 4.46 16.68 -17.23
CA ARG A 128 3.49 17.16 -16.24
C ARG A 128 3.73 16.46 -14.89
N GLN A 129 3.96 15.15 -14.90
CA GLN A 129 4.26 14.40 -13.68
C GLN A 129 5.61 14.76 -13.09
N VAL A 130 6.63 15.05 -13.92
CA VAL A 130 7.93 15.54 -13.45
C VAL A 130 7.77 16.88 -12.74
N ARG A 131 7.04 17.82 -13.36
CA ARG A 131 6.75 19.13 -12.77
C ARG A 131 5.99 19.00 -11.45
N GLU A 132 4.91 18.21 -11.43
CA GLU A 132 4.11 17.95 -10.23
C GLU A 132 4.95 17.31 -9.11
N ALA A 133 5.84 16.37 -9.44
CA ALA A 133 6.71 15.72 -8.46
C ALA A 133 7.73 16.69 -7.84
N VAL A 134 8.32 17.57 -8.65
CA VAL A 134 9.26 18.60 -8.17
C VAL A 134 8.53 19.65 -7.33
N GLU A 135 7.33 20.06 -7.73
CA GLU A 135 6.51 21.01 -6.97
C GLU A 135 6.08 20.45 -5.61
N ASP A 136 5.67 19.18 -5.55
CA ASP A 136 5.36 18.51 -4.28
C ASP A 136 6.59 18.43 -3.36
N PHE A 137 7.75 18.03 -3.90
CA PHE A 137 8.99 18.02 -3.16
C PHE A 137 9.33 19.40 -2.58
N ASN A 138 9.25 20.45 -3.41
CA ASN A 138 9.49 21.82 -2.99
C ASN A 138 8.51 22.28 -1.90
N ALA A 139 7.23 21.93 -2.03
CA ALA A 139 6.22 22.24 -1.01
C ALA A 139 6.57 21.59 0.34
N ARG A 140 7.00 20.33 0.34
CA ARG A 140 7.44 19.63 1.57
C ARG A 140 8.72 20.22 2.16
N VAL A 141 9.67 20.67 1.33
CA VAL A 141 10.87 21.39 1.80
C VAL A 141 10.49 22.71 2.47
N ILE A 142 9.57 23.48 1.87
CA ILE A 142 9.11 24.75 2.41
C ILE A 142 8.36 24.52 3.73
N GLU A 143 7.46 23.53 3.78
CA GLU A 143 6.72 23.20 4.99
C GLU A 143 7.65 22.77 6.12
N ALA A 144 8.62 21.90 5.83
CA ALA A 144 9.60 21.47 6.82
C ALA A 144 10.45 22.64 7.35
N ARG A 145 10.74 23.66 6.52
CA ARG A 145 11.41 24.91 6.96
C ARG A 145 10.51 25.81 7.79
N ARG A 146 9.20 25.82 7.50
CA ARG A 146 8.20 26.59 8.26
C ARG A 146 7.89 25.96 9.62
N GLN A 147 8.12 24.66 9.75
CA GLN A 147 7.91 23.95 11.00
C GLN A 147 8.87 24.45 12.09
N LEU A 148 8.36 25.27 13.02
CA LEU A 148 9.10 25.81 14.18
C LEU A 148 9.23 24.79 15.34
N LEU A 149 9.08 23.49 15.07
CA LEU A 149 9.00 22.46 16.12
C LEU A 149 10.32 22.17 16.85
N GLY A 150 11.39 22.94 16.62
CA GLY A 150 12.70 22.68 17.21
C GLY A 150 13.34 21.42 16.63
N GLY A 151 14.56 21.54 16.14
CA GLY A 151 15.30 20.44 15.53
C GLY A 151 16.42 20.94 14.62
N PRO A 152 17.27 20.04 14.11
CA PRO A 152 18.33 20.39 13.17
C PRO A 152 17.73 21.13 11.96
N PRO A 153 18.37 22.23 11.51
CA PRO A 153 17.82 23.05 10.43
C PRO A 153 17.66 22.25 9.13
N VAL A 154 16.57 22.52 8.39
CA VAL A 154 16.34 21.93 7.07
C VAL A 154 17.26 22.62 6.06
N VAL A 155 18.36 21.96 5.69
CA VAL A 155 19.37 22.49 4.75
C VAL A 155 19.07 22.12 3.28
N THR A 156 18.11 21.23 3.02
CA THR A 156 17.75 20.78 1.66
C THR A 156 17.24 21.97 0.83
N LYS A 157 17.78 22.14 -0.39
CA LYS A 157 17.40 23.22 -1.32
C LYS A 157 16.14 22.85 -2.10
N THR A 158 15.36 23.86 -2.49
CA THR A 158 14.29 23.69 -3.48
C THR A 158 14.90 23.55 -4.88
N ARG A 159 14.22 22.81 -5.76
CA ARG A 159 14.62 22.54 -7.15
C ARG A 159 13.80 23.39 -8.13
N ASP A 160 14.41 23.81 -9.23
CA ASP A 160 13.69 24.52 -10.31
C ASP A 160 12.98 23.48 -11.19
N SER A 161 11.64 23.52 -11.22
CA SER A 161 10.81 22.56 -11.96
C SER A 161 11.09 22.58 -13.46
N GLU A 162 11.32 23.75 -14.06
CA GLU A 162 11.59 23.85 -15.49
C GLU A 162 13.00 23.37 -15.84
N ALA A 163 13.97 23.59 -14.96
CA ALA A 163 15.31 23.03 -15.12
C ALA A 163 15.32 21.50 -15.05
N GLU A 164 14.59 20.93 -14.10
CA GLU A 164 14.48 19.47 -13.94
C GLU A 164 13.74 18.82 -15.12
N VAL A 165 12.70 19.46 -15.68
CA VAL A 165 12.02 19.00 -16.89
C VAL A 165 12.96 19.01 -18.10
N ARG A 166 13.75 20.08 -18.28
CA ARG A 166 14.76 20.12 -19.36
C ARG A 166 15.80 19.02 -19.19
N GLY A 167 16.32 18.81 -17.97
CA GLY A 167 17.26 17.73 -17.68
C GLY A 167 16.66 16.34 -17.97
N TRP A 168 15.40 16.10 -17.57
CA TRP A 168 14.68 14.87 -17.85
C TRP A 168 14.50 14.62 -19.36
N ARG A 169 14.14 15.65 -20.13
CA ARG A 169 14.02 15.55 -21.60
C ARG A 169 15.35 15.19 -22.24
N GLN A 170 16.43 15.85 -21.84
CA GLN A 170 17.77 15.61 -22.35
C GLN A 170 18.21 14.16 -22.08
N ARG A 171 17.99 13.65 -20.86
CA ARG A 171 18.31 12.25 -20.51
C ARG A 171 17.50 11.23 -21.33
N ARG A 172 16.32 11.61 -21.82
CA ARG A 172 15.47 10.79 -22.68
C ARG A 172 15.69 10.98 -24.18
N GLY A 173 16.59 11.89 -24.58
CA GLY A 173 16.79 12.22 -26.00
C GLY A 173 15.58 12.89 -26.66
N LEU A 174 14.70 13.51 -25.86
CA LEU A 174 13.55 14.25 -26.38
C LEU A 174 14.00 15.65 -26.85
N PRO A 175 13.42 16.18 -27.94
CA PRO A 175 13.71 17.54 -28.38
C PRO A 175 13.44 18.57 -27.28
N ASP A 176 14.32 19.57 -27.16
CA ASP A 176 14.12 20.69 -26.25
C ASP A 176 13.12 21.68 -26.87
N THR A 177 11.83 21.33 -26.84
CA THR A 177 10.76 22.24 -27.23
C THR A 177 10.43 23.15 -26.04
N PRO A 178 10.76 24.46 -26.05
CA PRO A 178 10.36 25.35 -24.96
C PRO A 178 8.85 25.27 -24.77
N GLY A 179 8.41 25.07 -23.52
CA GLY A 179 7.03 24.75 -23.15
C GLY A 179 6.04 25.74 -23.75
N LEU A 180 5.39 25.34 -24.84
CA LEU A 180 4.09 25.90 -25.18
C LEU A 180 3.13 25.41 -24.08
N PRO A 181 2.37 26.28 -23.41
CA PRO A 181 1.34 25.80 -22.49
C PRO A 181 0.45 24.83 -23.27
N ASP A 182 0.31 23.61 -22.75
CA ASP A 182 -0.58 22.58 -23.28
C ASP A 182 -1.94 23.24 -23.51
N THR A 183 -2.17 23.65 -24.76
CA THR A 183 -3.44 24.23 -25.13
C THR A 183 -4.40 23.05 -25.06
N PRO A 184 -5.44 23.08 -24.21
CA PRO A 184 -6.40 21.99 -24.20
C PRO A 184 -6.91 21.89 -25.63
N VAL A 185 -6.66 20.75 -26.27
CA VAL A 185 -7.10 20.46 -27.65
C VAL A 185 -8.57 20.81 -27.71
N ALA A 186 -8.86 21.95 -28.35
CA ALA A 186 -10.20 22.48 -28.47
C ALA A 186 -11.01 21.48 -29.29
N LYS A 187 -11.83 20.70 -28.59
CA LYS A 187 -12.77 19.79 -29.22
C LYS A 187 -13.81 20.66 -29.91
N GLU A 188 -13.63 20.81 -31.22
CA GLU A 188 -14.52 21.51 -32.12
C GLU A 188 -15.94 20.95 -31.96
N ARG A 189 -16.77 21.65 -31.16
CA ARG A 189 -18.21 21.45 -31.11
C ARG A 189 -18.85 22.67 -31.77
N ARG A 190 -19.34 22.42 -32.98
CA ARG A 190 -20.20 23.33 -33.73
C ARG A 190 -21.41 23.72 -32.89
N GLY A 191 -21.68 25.03 -32.84
CA GLY A 191 -23.04 25.57 -32.79
C GLY A 191 -23.56 26.04 -31.43
N GLY A 192 -23.78 27.35 -31.33
CA GLY A 192 -24.93 27.93 -30.62
C GLY A 192 -24.59 28.66 -29.32
N GLY A 193 -24.78 29.98 -29.31
CA GLY A 193 -24.40 30.90 -28.24
C GLY A 193 -25.05 30.69 -26.87
N THR A 194 -24.37 31.17 -25.82
CA THR A 194 -24.82 32.27 -24.93
C THR A 194 -23.75 32.47 -23.85
N GLU A 195 -23.39 33.73 -23.60
CA GLU A 195 -22.43 34.12 -22.56
C GLU A 195 -22.98 33.78 -21.17
N HIS A 196 -22.20 33.02 -20.39
CA HIS A 196 -22.32 32.99 -18.94
C HIS A 196 -20.93 32.82 -18.32
N VAL A 197 -20.47 33.84 -17.59
CA VAL A 197 -19.27 33.81 -16.77
C VAL A 197 -19.65 33.32 -15.37
N PRO A 198 -18.95 32.30 -14.83
CA PRO A 198 -18.75 32.26 -13.39
C PRO A 198 -17.25 32.28 -13.02
N SER A 199 -16.98 33.20 -12.10
CA SER A 199 -15.76 33.33 -11.31
C SER A 199 -15.67 32.20 -10.27
N GLY A 200 -14.45 31.71 -10.03
CA GLY A 200 -14.07 31.06 -8.77
C GLY A 200 -13.94 29.54 -8.78
N ALA A 201 -12.97 28.98 -9.50
CA ALA A 201 -12.53 27.59 -9.30
C ALA A 201 -11.42 27.54 -8.23
N THR A 202 -11.82 27.32 -6.98
CA THR A 202 -10.93 27.00 -5.87
C THR A 202 -10.37 25.57 -6.04
N SER A 203 -9.20 25.49 -6.66
CA SER A 203 -8.06 24.64 -6.26
C SER A 203 -8.42 23.33 -5.51
N GLY A 204 -8.81 22.29 -6.27
CA GLY A 204 -9.10 20.93 -5.81
C GLY A 204 -7.87 20.08 -5.40
N TRP A 205 -6.82 20.69 -4.85
CA TRP A 205 -5.61 19.98 -4.38
C TRP A 205 -5.79 19.38 -2.98
N ALA A 206 -6.51 20.06 -2.09
CA ALA A 206 -6.81 19.58 -0.74
C ALA A 206 -7.69 18.31 -0.71
N ALA A 207 -8.55 18.13 -1.72
CA ALA A 207 -9.42 16.96 -1.83
C ALA A 207 -8.70 15.71 -2.37
N ARG A 208 -7.57 15.87 -3.08
CA ARG A 208 -6.79 14.76 -3.64
C ARG A 208 -5.74 14.21 -2.67
N LEU A 209 -5.17 15.06 -1.80
CA LEU A 209 -4.25 14.65 -0.73
C LEU A 209 -4.89 13.66 0.27
N ARG A 210 -6.20 13.78 0.52
CA ARG A 210 -6.90 12.89 1.48
C ARG A 210 -7.13 11.46 0.95
N ARG A 211 -6.95 11.23 -0.36
CA ARG A 211 -7.15 9.91 -1.00
C ARG A 211 -5.89 9.03 -0.98
N TRP A 212 -4.71 9.63 -0.78
CA TRP A 212 -3.43 8.90 -0.77
C TRP A 212 -2.97 8.52 0.65
N LEU A 213 -3.42 9.24 1.68
CA LEU A 213 -3.04 9.02 3.09
C LEU A 213 -3.93 8.01 3.86
N HIS A 214 -4.96 7.43 3.24
CA HIS A 214 -5.77 6.37 3.85
C HIS A 214 -6.21 5.28 2.84
N PRO A 215 -5.43 4.22 2.65
CA PRO A 215 -5.93 3.01 2.02
C PRO A 215 -6.67 2.15 3.06
N GLY A 216 -8.00 2.21 3.07
CA GLY A 216 -8.85 1.17 3.67
C GLY A 216 -9.47 1.47 5.04
N ARG A 217 -10.77 1.74 5.04
CA ARG A 217 -11.77 0.92 5.75
C ARG A 217 -12.90 0.59 4.79
#